data_AF-A0A9E6Q1T7-F1
#
_entry.id   AF-A0A9E6Q1T7-F1
#
_cell.length_a   1.000
_cell.length_b   1.000
_cell.length_c   1.000
_cell.angle_alpha   90.00
_cell.angle_beta   90.00
_cell.angle_gamma   90.00
#
_symmetry.space_group_name_H-M   'P 1'
#
loop_
_entity.id
_entity.type
_entity.pdbx_description
1 polymer ?
#
loop_
_entity_poly.entity_id
_entity_poly.type
_entity_poly.pdbx_seq_one_letter_code
_entity_poly.pdbx_strand_id
1 'polypeptide(L)'
;MSGRWPALLVLVVFALYTGWTLASAEQSLIAFGVELLARPDTAQVVIDLYIMAALACLWMLNDHLSRGESLRGVLPYLLLTLVFVSIGPLLYIVIKGSMSRPAA
;
A
#
# COMPACT_ATOMS: atom_id res chain seq x y z
N MET A 1 4.86 -19.58 -10.06
CA MET A 1 5.43 -19.43 -8.71
C MET A 1 4.64 -18.33 -8.00
N SER A 2 3.96 -18.65 -6.91
CA SER A 2 2.96 -17.79 -6.26
C SER A 2 3.59 -16.48 -5.75
N GLY A 3 3.25 -15.33 -6.33
CA GLY A 3 3.74 -14.00 -5.95
C GLY A 3 3.47 -13.58 -4.49
N ARG A 4 2.79 -14.44 -3.72
CA ARG A 4 2.45 -14.26 -2.30
C ARG A 4 3.66 -14.30 -1.38
N TRP A 5 4.57 -15.25 -1.57
CA TRP A 5 5.77 -15.39 -0.72
C TRP A 5 6.72 -14.20 -0.82
N PRO A 6 7.10 -13.72 -2.02
CA PRO A 6 7.91 -12.51 -2.11
C PRO A 6 7.16 -11.29 -1.56
N ALA A 7 5.86 -11.15 -1.82
CA ALA A 7 5.05 -10.06 -1.25
C ALA A 7 5.00 -10.10 0.28
N LEU A 8 4.89 -11.30 0.88
CA LEU A 8 4.89 -11.48 2.34
C LEU A 8 6.23 -11.10 2.96
N LEU A 9 7.33 -11.54 2.35
CA LEU A 9 8.67 -11.19 2.82
C LEU A 9 8.87 -9.66 2.79
N VAL A 10 8.53 -9.02 1.67
CA VAL A 10 8.62 -7.55 1.54
C VAL A 10 7.71 -6.87 2.55
N LEU A 11 6.47 -7.33 2.70
CA LEU A 11 5.50 -6.78 3.67
C LEU A 11 6.06 -6.82 5.09
N VAL A 12 6.56 -7.98 5.54
CA VAL A 12 7.05 -8.14 6.92
C VAL A 12 8.28 -7.25 7.15
N VAL A 13 9.28 -7.32 6.27
CA VAL A 13 10.51 -6.53 6.42
C VAL A 13 10.21 -5.03 6.39
N PHE A 14 9.41 -4.59 5.43
CA PHE A 14 9.08 -3.17 5.28
C PHE A 14 8.17 -2.65 6.40
N ALA A 15 7.20 -3.44 6.87
CA ALA A 15 6.35 -3.06 7.99
C ALA A 15 7.13 -2.98 9.31
N LEU A 16 8.07 -3.89 9.55
CA LEU A 16 8.96 -3.83 10.72
C LEU A 16 9.85 -2.60 10.66
N TYR A 17 10.45 -2.32 9.50
CA TYR A 17 11.24 -1.10 9.30
C TYR A 17 10.40 0.16 9.53
N THR A 18 9.19 0.22 8.96
CA THR A 18 8.26 1.35 9.15
C THR A 18 7.82 1.50 10.62
N GLY A 19 7.55 0.40 11.31
CA GLY A 19 7.22 0.43 12.73
C GLY A 19 8.39 0.96 13.57
N TRP A 20 9.61 0.50 13.29
CA TRP A 20 10.82 0.97 13.95
C TRP A 20 11.10 2.45 13.70
N THR A 21 10.96 2.92 12.46
CA THR A 21 11.17 4.34 12.13
C THR A 21 10.14 5.22 12.83
N LEU A 22 8.87 4.83 12.87
CA LEU A 22 7.83 5.57 13.58
C LEU A 22 8.02 5.55 15.10
N ALA A 23 8.46 4.43 15.67
CA ALA A 23 8.76 4.34 17.10
C ALA A 23 9.97 5.18 17.51
N SER A 24 10.91 5.40 16.60
CA SER A 24 12.13 6.20 16.83
C SER A 24 11.99 7.65 16.39
N ALA A 25 10.86 8.03 15.78
CA ALA A 25 10.67 9.37 15.24
C ALA A 25 10.36 10.38 16.35
N GLU A 26 11.13 11.45 16.41
CA GLU A 26 10.85 12.58 17.32
C GLU A 26 9.69 13.45 16.82
N GLN A 27 9.43 13.43 15.51
CA GLN A 27 8.38 14.21 14.88
C GLN A 27 7.22 13.34 14.39
N SER A 28 6.03 13.95 14.33
CA SER A 28 4.84 13.27 13.79
C SER A 28 4.97 12.98 12.29
N LEU A 29 4.26 11.94 11.83
CA LEU A 29 4.21 11.58 10.42
C LEU A 29 3.67 12.72 9.53
N ILE A 30 2.69 13.48 10.03
CA ILE A 30 2.13 14.62 9.30
C ILE A 30 3.17 15.74 9.18
N ALA A 31 3.88 16.06 10.26
CA ALA A 31 4.94 17.08 10.24
C ALA A 31 6.05 16.70 9.24
N PHE A 32 6.48 15.43 9.27
CA PHE A 32 7.43 14.90 8.29
C PHE A 32 6.91 15.02 6.85
N GLY A 33 5.64 14.70 6.60
CA GLY A 33 5.03 14.85 5.28
C GLY A 33 4.99 16.30 4.78
N VAL A 34 4.67 17.25 5.66
CA VAL A 34 4.70 18.69 5.33
C VAL A 34 6.12 19.15 5.02
N GLU A 35 7.10 18.70 5.78
CA GLU A 35 8.51 19.01 5.55
C GLU A 35 8.99 18.48 4.18
N LEU A 36 8.61 17.24 3.82
CA LEU A 36 8.90 16.69 2.49
C LEU A 36 8.24 17.50 1.37
N LEU A 37 7.03 18.02 1.59
CA LEU A 37 6.34 18.85 0.59
C LEU A 37 6.89 20.28 0.50
N ALA A 38 7.62 20.75 1.52
CA ALA A 38 8.17 22.09 1.55
C ALA A 38 9.33 22.31 0.56
N ARG A 39 10.00 21.23 0.13
CA ARG A 39 11.06 21.29 -0.88
C ARG A 39 10.61 20.66 -2.20
N PRO A 40 10.79 21.33 -3.36
CA PRO A 40 10.27 20.84 -4.64
C PRO A 40 10.79 19.45 -5.05
N ASP A 41 12.05 19.13 -4.75
CA ASP A 41 12.71 17.86 -5.05
C ASP A 41 12.06 16.69 -4.30
N THR A 42 11.83 16.84 -3.00
CA THR A 42 11.16 15.80 -2.19
C THR A 42 9.65 15.79 -2.43
N ALA A 43 9.04 16.95 -2.70
CA ALA A 43 7.62 17.06 -3.01
C ALA A 43 7.26 16.26 -4.28
N GLN A 44 8.09 16.33 -5.32
CA GLN A 44 7.92 15.55 -6.55
C GLN A 44 7.83 14.04 -6.26
N VAL A 45 8.70 13.53 -5.38
CA VAL A 45 8.71 12.10 -5.00
C VAL A 45 7.46 11.72 -4.21
N VAL A 46 7.02 12.57 -3.27
CA VAL A 46 5.79 12.33 -2.50
C VAL A 46 4.57 12.31 -3.43
N ILE A 47 4.48 13.27 -4.36
CA ILE A 47 3.38 13.33 -5.33
C ILE A 47 3.36 12.08 -6.21
N ASP A 48 4.50 11.71 -6.79
CA ASP A 48 4.62 10.52 -7.63
C ASP A 48 4.22 9.24 -6.87
N LEU A 49 4.70 9.10 -5.63
CA LEU A 49 4.36 7.98 -4.76
C LEU A 49 2.85 7.89 -4.48
N TYR A 50 2.18 9.00 -4.24
CA TYR A 50 0.73 9.02 -4.00
C TYR A 50 -0.09 8.84 -5.28
N ILE A 51 0.41 9.25 -6.45
CA ILE A 51 -0.18 8.88 -7.75
C ILE A 51 -0.11 7.36 -7.93
N MET A 52 1.05 6.75 -7.69
CA MET A 52 1.20 5.30 -7.73
C MET A 52 0.29 4.60 -6.71
N ALA A 53 0.14 5.15 -5.51
CA ALA A 53 -0.78 4.65 -4.49
C ALA A 53 -2.24 4.67 -4.97
N ALA A 54 -2.67 5.77 -5.61
CA ALA A 54 -4.00 5.90 -6.18
C ALA A 54 -4.25 4.87 -7.30
N LEU A 55 -3.27 4.67 -8.19
CA LEU A 55 -3.34 3.63 -9.22
C LEU A 55 -3.43 2.22 -8.62
N ALA A 56 -2.68 1.94 -7.55
CA ALA A 56 -2.76 0.68 -6.83
C ALA A 56 -4.12 0.49 -6.15
N CYS A 57 -4.70 1.54 -5.57
CA CYS A 57 -6.07 1.53 -5.02
C CYS A 57 -7.11 1.21 -6.08
N LEU A 58 -7.04 1.85 -7.25
CA LEU A 58 -7.93 1.58 -8.38
C LEU A 58 -7.76 0.14 -8.89
N TRP A 59 -6.53 -0.36 -8.96
CA TRP A 59 -6.25 -1.74 -9.30
C TRP A 59 -6.88 -2.73 -8.31
N MET A 60 -6.68 -2.54 -7.00
CA MET A 60 -7.28 -3.39 -5.96
C MET A 60 -8.81 -3.35 -6.00
N LEU A 61 -9.39 -2.16 -6.21
CA LEU A 61 -10.84 -1.99 -6.36
C LEU A 61 -11.37 -2.78 -7.55
N ASN A 62 -10.75 -2.64 -8.71
CA ASN A 62 -11.15 -3.34 -9.92
C ASN A 62 -10.96 -4.86 -9.80
N ASP A 63 -9.83 -5.33 -9.24
CA ASP A 63 -9.59 -6.74 -9.00
C ASP A 63 -10.63 -7.32 -8.03
N HIS A 64 -10.92 -6.63 -6.93
CA HIS A 64 -11.90 -7.06 -5.94
C HIS A 64 -13.33 -7.13 -6.51
N LEU A 65 -13.75 -6.11 -7.26
CA LEU A 65 -15.06 -6.08 -7.91
C LEU A 65 -15.18 -7.13 -9.02
N SER A 66 -14.11 -7.38 -9.77
CA SER A 66 -14.10 -8.42 -10.81
C SER A 66 -14.29 -9.84 -10.28
N ARG A 67 -14.06 -10.05 -8.97
CA ARG A 67 -14.27 -11.30 -8.25
C ARG A 67 -15.68 -11.43 -7.66
N GLY A 68 -16.55 -10.43 -7.88
CA GLY A 68 -17.90 -10.37 -7.28
C GLY A 68 -17.89 -10.07 -5.78
N GLU A 69 -16.77 -9.61 -5.22
CA GLU A 69 -16.65 -9.31 -3.79
C GLU A 69 -17.19 -7.90 -3.47
N SER A 70 -17.77 -7.73 -2.27
CA SER A 70 -18.33 -6.44 -1.84
C SER A 70 -17.22 -5.41 -1.53
N LEU A 71 -17.44 -4.13 -1.82
CA LEU A 71 -16.50 -3.03 -1.54
C LEU A 71 -15.94 -2.99 -0.10
N ARG A 72 -16.67 -3.51 0.89
CA ARG A 72 -16.21 -3.59 2.29
C ARG A 72 -14.98 -4.48 2.47
N GLY A 73 -14.82 -5.52 1.64
CA GLY A 73 -13.62 -6.37 1.65
C GLY A 73 -12.38 -5.62 1.15
N VAL A 74 -12.60 -4.66 0.26
CA VAL A 74 -11.72 -3.58 -0.21
C VAL A 74 -11.00 -2.74 0.83
N LEU A 75 -11.85 -2.28 1.74
CA LEU A 75 -11.65 -1.03 2.47
C LEU A 75 -10.43 -1.06 3.40
N PRO A 76 -10.12 -2.14 4.14
CA PRO A 76 -8.94 -2.17 4.99
C PRO A 76 -7.64 -1.94 4.22
N TYR A 77 -7.52 -2.51 3.01
CA TYR A 77 -6.33 -2.35 2.17
C TYR A 77 -6.19 -0.92 1.64
N LEU A 78 -7.31 -0.28 1.27
CA LEU A 78 -7.33 1.12 0.81
C LEU A 78 -6.94 2.08 1.94
N LEU A 79 -7.48 1.89 3.14
CA LEU A 79 -7.15 2.71 4.31
C LEU A 79 -5.66 2.57 4.68
N LEU A 80 -5.13 1.33 4.62
CA LEU A 80 -3.72 1.09 4.88
C LEU A 80 -2.82 1.73 3.80
N THR A 81 -3.26 1.73 2.54
CA THR A 81 -2.58 2.41 1.43
C THR A 81 -2.57 3.93 1.60
N LEU A 82 -3.66 4.51 2.12
CA LEU A 82 -3.73 5.95 2.32
C LEU A 82 -2.65 6.46 3.31
N VAL A 83 -2.35 5.66 4.34
CA VAL A 83 -1.41 6.02 5.40
C VAL A 83 0.02 5.54 5.09
N PHE A 84 0.17 4.30 4.62
CA PHE A 84 1.48 3.65 4.48
C PHE A 84 1.84 3.29 3.04
N VAL A 85 1.03 3.71 2.07
CA VAL A 85 1.23 3.51 0.63
C VAL A 85 1.44 2.04 0.25
N SER A 86 2.67 1.54 0.28
CA SER A 86 3.01 0.20 -0.20
C SER A 86 2.49 -0.94 0.68
N ILE A 87 2.24 -0.72 1.99
CA ILE A 87 1.78 -1.79 2.90
C ILE A 87 0.41 -2.33 2.47
N GLY A 88 -0.51 -1.46 2.02
CA GLY A 88 -1.85 -1.88 1.59
C GLY A 88 -1.86 -2.84 0.40
N PRO A 89 -1.25 -2.51 -0.75
CA PRO A 89 -1.16 -3.39 -1.91
C PRO A 89 -0.36 -4.66 -1.63
N LEU A 90 0.71 -4.59 -0.82
CA LEU A 90 1.48 -5.77 -0.42
C LEU A 90 0.61 -6.74 0.38
N LEU A 91 -0.13 -6.25 1.38
CA LEU A 91 -1.05 -7.06 2.15
C LEU A 91 -2.17 -7.63 1.27
N TYR A 92 -2.69 -6.84 0.33
CA TYR A 92 -3.67 -7.31 -0.63
C TYR A 92 -3.14 -8.48 -1.47
N ILE A 93 -1.93 -8.39 -2.01
CA ILE A 93 -1.30 -9.48 -2.77
C ILE A 93 -1.08 -10.72 -1.90
N VAL A 94 -0.63 -10.56 -0.65
CA VAL A 94 -0.44 -11.68 0.29
C VAL A 94 -1.75 -12.45 0.51
N ILE A 95 -2.84 -11.72 0.76
CA ILE A 95 -4.13 -12.33 1.11
C ILE A 95 -4.88 -12.82 -0.14
N LYS A 96 -4.96 -12.00 -1.20
CA LYS A 96 -5.83 -12.21 -2.37
C LYS A 96 -5.09 -12.73 -3.61
N GLY A 97 -3.76 -12.62 -3.67
CA GLY A 97 -2.95 -12.98 -4.84
C GLY A 97 -2.90 -14.47 -5.22
N SER A 98 -3.56 -15.38 -4.49
CA SER A 98 -3.72 -16.79 -4.88
C SER A 98 -5.00 -17.10 -5.64
N MET A 99 -5.97 -16.20 -5.69
CA MET A 99 -7.26 -16.52 -6.31
C MET A 99 -7.09 -16.46 -7.82
N SER A 100 -6.80 -17.62 -8.42
CA SER A 100 -6.81 -17.85 -9.85
C SER A 100 -8.05 -17.21 -10.46
N ARG A 101 -7.87 -16.38 -11.48
CA ARG A 101 -8.97 -15.91 -12.32
C ARG A 101 -9.64 -17.17 -12.90
N PRO A 102 -10.97 -17.37 -12.75
CA PRO A 102 -11.64 -18.46 -13.44
C PRO A 102 -11.29 -18.35 -14.92
N ALA A 103 -10.78 -19.44 -15.51
CA ALA A 103 -10.59 -19.52 -16.95
C ALA A 103 -11.98 -19.33 -17.58
N ALA A 104 -12.18 -18.20 -18.25
CA ALA A 104 -13.33 -17.97 -19.10
C ALA A 104 -13.10 -18.66 -20.44
#